data_AF-A0A4Q0MIP8-F1
#
_entry.id   AF-A0A4Q0MIP8-F1
#
_cell.length_a   1.000
_cell.length_b   1.000
_cell.length_c   1.000
_cell.angle_alpha   90.00
_cell.angle_beta   90.00
_cell.angle_gamma   90.00
#
_symmetry.space_group_name_H-M   'P 1'
#
loop_
_entity.id
_entity.type
_entity.pdbx_description
1 polymer ?
#
loop_
_entity_poly.entity_id
_entity_poly.type
_entity_poly.pdbx_seq_one_letter_code
_entity_poly.pdbx_strand_id
1 'polypeptide(L)'
;METEYIRSQIDSGDNVRIKGALQALSKSYRRGVTVHPNQLIGVVNSVTATAFRPTIDEKVRRWVLNALARVGNEGTCIPAVLHLIKNHPQEPQTIASGIAAVYKLCTRSDPEAALAGISFDPQMRTLAALQHVPASKLNLKDLPLNVERATPDLLKLALLVVGLDRSPDNLLNPRHSDAEMVKALGRHHDPIVSQYSVWAITENDKLRLIHLGFDLKDIESHPDNVRGWLFQLLAIEATDAEPHWEFVSLGMGDPATEARKGLALGLRNTFIDVFEPLVMEWVAKEPDPDVRQHIMDHIVRQAARSPKYERYAIDIFDGEPAGSVLRQSMEASAVQTPIYIKFRQIGAGAPDLFGGDIVMGDKTTNIGNVNAGAVAFDGSTATNQGETKIQVLSQMQVQQIQSELAKLEAALHAATALPEDKKREALSYVTAAKADPSPSNVGKVIEFIGHLGTLAEAGTALAPYAAALGNAIGLG
;
A
#
# COMPACT_ATOMS: atom_id res chain seq x y z
N MET A 1 -5.13 -2.84 4.27
CA MET A 1 -4.05 -2.85 3.26
C MET A 1 -3.17 -4.06 3.51
N GLU A 2 -2.67 -4.70 2.46
CA GLU A 2 -1.86 -5.93 2.51
C GLU A 2 -0.38 -5.61 2.85
N THR A 3 -0.13 -4.88 3.95
CA THR A 3 1.14 -4.20 4.22
C THR A 3 2.35 -5.14 4.31
N GLU A 4 2.21 -6.28 4.99
CA GLU A 4 3.32 -7.24 5.19
C GLU A 4 3.73 -7.90 3.89
N TYR A 5 2.76 -8.26 3.05
CA TYR A 5 3.01 -8.78 1.70
C TYR A 5 3.70 -7.74 0.83
N ILE A 6 3.21 -6.49 0.82
CA ILE A 6 3.87 -5.38 0.09
C ILE A 6 5.33 -5.24 0.52
N ARG A 7 5.60 -5.28 1.83
CA ARG A 7 6.95 -5.19 2.36
C ARG A 7 7.82 -6.37 1.92
N SER A 8 7.33 -7.61 2.00
CA SER A 8 8.10 -8.79 1.58
C SER A 8 8.45 -8.74 0.09
N GLN A 9 7.54 -8.22 -0.75
CA GLN A 9 7.81 -8.02 -2.17
C GLN A 9 8.87 -6.93 -2.44
N ILE A 10 8.88 -5.83 -1.67
CA ILE A 10 9.93 -4.79 -1.75
C ILE A 10 11.29 -5.37 -1.33
N ASP A 11 11.30 -6.23 -0.32
CA ASP A 11 12.53 -6.80 0.21
C ASP A 11 13.07 -7.96 -0.66
N SER A 12 12.29 -8.47 -1.63
CA SER A 12 12.61 -9.66 -2.43
C SER A 12 13.87 -9.57 -3.31
N GLY A 13 14.33 -8.37 -3.65
CA GLY A 13 15.46 -8.15 -4.55
C GLY A 13 15.12 -8.30 -6.05
N ASP A 14 13.91 -8.73 -6.39
CA ASP A 14 13.44 -8.86 -7.76
C ASP A 14 12.77 -7.57 -8.25
N ASN A 15 13.29 -6.98 -9.34
CA ASN A 15 12.80 -5.68 -9.83
C ASN A 15 11.32 -5.69 -10.21
N VAL A 16 10.80 -6.80 -10.74
CA VAL A 16 9.39 -6.91 -11.15
C VAL A 16 8.48 -6.88 -9.92
N ARG A 17 8.80 -7.68 -8.89
CA ARG A 17 8.07 -7.73 -7.61
C ARG A 17 8.16 -6.41 -6.86
N ILE A 18 9.35 -5.82 -6.77
CA ILE A 18 9.57 -4.52 -6.12
C ILE A 18 8.70 -3.45 -6.80
N LYS A 19 8.74 -3.36 -8.13
CA LYS A 19 7.93 -2.40 -8.89
C LYS A 19 6.44 -2.60 -8.60
N GLY A 20 5.94 -3.84 -8.67
CA GLY A 20 4.52 -4.15 -8.42
C GLY A 20 4.07 -3.73 -7.02
N ALA A 21 4.89 -4.01 -6.00
CA ALA A 21 4.62 -3.65 -4.62
C ALA A 21 4.60 -2.13 -4.38
N LEU A 22 5.58 -1.40 -4.93
CA LEU A 22 5.64 0.06 -4.85
C LEU A 22 4.46 0.73 -5.58
N GLN A 23 4.03 0.16 -6.70
CA GLN A 23 2.83 0.58 -7.43
C GLN A 23 1.57 0.39 -6.59
N ALA A 24 1.39 -0.79 -5.99
CA ALA A 24 0.25 -1.11 -5.13
C ALA A 24 0.19 -0.21 -3.89
N LEU A 25 1.34 0.02 -3.24
CA LEU A 25 1.46 0.94 -2.11
C LEU A 25 1.07 2.37 -2.51
N SER A 26 1.65 2.88 -3.60
CA SER A 26 1.37 4.24 -4.08
C SER A 26 -0.11 4.42 -4.46
N LYS A 27 -0.71 3.43 -5.12
CA LYS A 27 -2.13 3.43 -5.49
C LYS A 27 -3.04 3.41 -4.26
N SER A 28 -2.71 2.61 -3.24
CA SER A 28 -3.47 2.55 -1.99
C SER A 28 -3.50 3.90 -1.28
N TYR A 29 -2.35 4.59 -1.19
CA TYR A 29 -2.28 5.93 -0.61
C TYR A 29 -3.03 6.99 -1.43
N ARG A 30 -3.04 6.90 -2.77
CA ARG A 30 -3.86 7.80 -3.60
C ARG A 30 -5.34 7.66 -3.31
N ARG A 31 -5.80 6.46 -2.99
CA ARG A 31 -7.18 6.14 -2.61
C ARG A 31 -7.49 6.43 -1.12
N GLY A 32 -6.58 7.10 -0.40
CA GLY A 32 -6.76 7.45 1.00
C GLY A 32 -6.51 6.31 1.99
N VAL A 33 -6.07 5.13 1.53
CA VAL A 33 -5.73 4.02 2.42
C VAL A 33 -4.34 4.24 2.99
N THR A 34 -4.21 4.24 4.32
CA THR A 34 -2.94 4.46 5.03
C THR A 34 -2.41 3.16 5.63
N VAL A 35 -1.08 3.07 5.74
CA VAL A 35 -0.43 2.01 6.52
C VAL A 35 -0.54 2.34 8.01
N HIS A 36 -0.80 1.32 8.82
CA HIS A 36 -0.86 1.47 10.27
C HIS A 36 0.47 2.02 10.82
N PRO A 37 0.47 2.98 11.78
CA PRO A 37 1.70 3.60 12.27
C PRO A 37 2.80 2.61 12.68
N ASN A 38 2.44 1.52 13.36
CA ASN A 38 3.38 0.48 13.80
C ASN A 38 4.08 -0.25 12.64
N GLN A 39 3.46 -0.32 11.46
CA GLN A 39 4.04 -0.97 10.28
C GLN A 39 4.74 0.04 9.35
N LEU A 40 4.41 1.34 9.47
CA LEU A 40 4.88 2.38 8.57
C LEU A 40 6.41 2.50 8.57
N ILE A 41 7.03 2.43 9.75
CA ILE A 41 8.49 2.52 9.89
C ILE A 41 9.17 1.38 9.09
N GLY A 42 8.66 0.16 9.21
CA GLY A 42 9.18 -1.00 8.47
C GLY A 42 9.07 -0.82 6.95
N VAL A 43 7.93 -0.33 6.46
CA VAL A 43 7.72 -0.06 5.04
C VAL A 43 8.66 1.05 4.55
N VAL A 44 8.74 2.19 5.26
CA VAL A 44 9.61 3.31 4.91
C VAL A 44 11.07 2.86 4.85
N ASN A 45 11.52 2.04 5.79
CA ASN A 45 12.88 1.51 5.81
C ASN A 45 13.15 0.58 4.62
N SER A 46 12.23 -0.32 4.27
CA SER A 46 12.35 -1.19 3.09
C SER A 46 12.42 -0.39 1.77
N VAL A 47 11.56 0.63 1.61
CA VAL A 47 11.59 1.52 0.43
C VAL A 47 12.89 2.32 0.37
N THR A 48 13.32 2.88 1.50
CA THR A 48 14.56 3.68 1.62
C THR A 48 15.79 2.81 1.33
N ALA A 49 15.86 1.60 1.89
CA ALA A 49 16.94 0.65 1.62
C ALA A 49 17.00 0.26 0.15
N THR A 50 15.83 0.10 -0.51
CA THR A 50 15.75 -0.17 -1.94
C THR A 50 16.38 0.96 -2.77
N ALA A 51 16.22 2.22 -2.37
CA ALA A 51 16.80 3.38 -3.06
C ALA A 51 18.34 3.34 -3.18
N PHE A 52 19.02 2.65 -2.27
CA PHE A 52 20.49 2.53 -2.25
C PHE A 52 21.01 1.24 -2.90
N ARG A 53 20.13 0.38 -3.43
CA ARG A 53 20.55 -0.84 -4.12
C ARG A 53 21.15 -0.50 -5.48
N PRO A 54 22.33 -1.03 -5.85
CA PRO A 54 22.96 -0.72 -7.13
C PRO A 54 22.29 -1.38 -8.34
N THR A 55 21.50 -2.43 -8.13
CA THR A 55 20.95 -3.29 -9.19
C THR A 55 19.51 -2.96 -9.61
N ILE A 56 18.89 -1.94 -9.00
CA ILE A 56 17.53 -1.57 -9.38
C ILE A 56 17.53 -0.90 -10.76
N ASP A 57 16.47 -1.12 -11.54
CA ASP A 57 16.29 -0.44 -12.83
C ASP A 57 15.63 0.95 -12.67
N GLU A 58 15.56 1.71 -13.77
CA GLU A 58 14.95 3.04 -13.79
C GLU A 58 13.47 3.01 -13.34
N LYS A 59 12.71 1.98 -13.75
CA LYS A 59 11.30 1.87 -13.39
C LYS A 59 11.13 1.68 -11.89
N VAL A 60 11.98 0.87 -11.25
CA VAL A 60 12.01 0.68 -9.80
C VAL A 60 12.43 1.98 -9.12
N ARG A 61 13.50 2.66 -9.55
CA ARG A 61 13.90 3.97 -8.99
C ARG A 61 12.76 4.98 -8.98
N ARG A 62 12.07 5.10 -10.12
CA ARG A 62 10.89 5.95 -10.29
C ARG A 62 9.80 5.64 -9.26
N TRP A 63 9.49 4.36 -9.06
CA TRP A 63 8.46 3.93 -8.12
C TRP A 63 8.89 4.01 -6.65
N VAL A 64 10.19 3.88 -6.35
CA VAL A 64 10.75 4.14 -5.01
C VAL A 64 10.50 5.60 -4.64
N LEU A 65 10.83 6.53 -5.52
CA LEU A 65 10.62 7.97 -5.31
C LEU A 65 9.14 8.31 -5.11
N ASN A 66 8.25 7.76 -5.94
CA ASN A 66 6.80 7.92 -5.81
C ASN A 66 6.26 7.35 -4.48
N ALA A 67 6.79 6.21 -4.03
CA ALA A 67 6.40 5.62 -2.75
C ALA A 67 6.89 6.47 -1.57
N LEU A 68 8.16 6.92 -1.58
CA LEU A 68 8.73 7.80 -0.56
C LEU A 68 7.93 9.10 -0.44
N ALA A 69 7.51 9.70 -1.54
CA ALA A 69 6.65 10.89 -1.54
C ALA A 69 5.30 10.67 -0.81
N ARG A 70 4.81 9.43 -0.74
CA ARG A 70 3.52 9.08 -0.12
C ARG A 70 3.66 8.69 1.35
N VAL A 71 4.68 7.88 1.67
CA VAL A 71 4.80 7.22 2.98
C VAL A 71 5.94 7.79 3.83
N GLY A 72 6.84 8.53 3.22
CA GLY A 72 8.05 9.05 3.84
C GLY A 72 7.85 10.32 4.66
N ASN A 73 8.94 10.71 5.32
CA ASN A 73 9.07 11.98 6.02
C ASN A 73 10.38 12.68 5.61
N GLU A 74 10.44 13.99 5.82
CA GLU A 74 11.57 14.83 5.42
C GLU A 74 12.92 14.33 5.94
N GLY A 75 13.03 14.08 7.25
CA GLY A 75 14.30 13.75 7.89
C GLY A 75 14.90 12.43 7.44
N THR A 76 14.05 11.42 7.21
CA THR A 76 14.50 10.07 6.81
C THR A 76 14.68 9.93 5.30
N CYS A 77 13.78 10.52 4.50
CA CYS A 77 13.63 10.14 3.09
C CYS A 77 14.36 11.08 2.10
N ILE A 78 14.56 12.36 2.44
CA ILE A 78 15.22 13.31 1.54
C ILE A 78 16.63 12.86 1.13
N PRO A 79 17.50 12.32 2.02
CA PRO A 79 18.81 11.83 1.60
C PRO A 79 18.75 10.75 0.51
N ALA A 80 17.80 9.83 0.60
CA ALA A 80 17.59 8.77 -0.39
C ALA A 80 17.06 9.32 -1.72
N VAL A 81 16.13 10.29 -1.66
CA VAL A 81 15.62 10.98 -2.85
C VAL A 81 16.75 11.70 -3.58
N LEU A 82 17.57 12.49 -2.87
CA LEU A 82 18.68 13.22 -3.46
C LEU A 82 19.78 12.29 -3.98
N HIS A 83 20.02 11.16 -3.30
CA HIS A 83 20.95 10.14 -3.79
C HIS A 83 20.54 9.63 -5.18
N LEU A 84 19.27 9.25 -5.36
CA LEU A 84 18.78 8.75 -6.64
C LEU A 84 18.85 9.82 -7.74
N ILE A 85 18.46 11.08 -7.46
CA ILE A 85 18.51 12.14 -8.48
C ILE A 85 19.95 12.42 -8.91
N LYS A 86 20.90 12.50 -7.96
CA LYS A 86 22.30 12.84 -8.24
C LYS A 86 23.05 11.75 -8.98
N ASN A 87 22.73 10.48 -8.71
CA ASN A 87 23.40 9.35 -9.35
C ASN A 87 22.79 8.97 -10.70
N HIS A 88 21.60 9.48 -11.02
CA HIS A 88 20.89 9.19 -12.26
C HIS A 88 20.45 10.46 -13.02
N PRO A 89 21.37 11.41 -13.32
CA PRO A 89 21.03 12.69 -13.94
C PRO A 89 20.60 12.57 -15.41
N GLN A 90 20.77 11.40 -16.03
CA GLN A 90 20.40 11.13 -17.42
C GLN A 90 19.04 10.42 -17.55
N GLU A 91 18.30 10.26 -16.44
CA GLU A 91 17.01 9.56 -16.40
C GLU A 91 15.87 10.56 -16.10
N PRO A 92 15.24 11.16 -17.13
CA PRO A 92 14.22 12.19 -16.96
C PRO A 92 13.06 11.76 -16.04
N GLN A 93 12.68 10.49 -16.07
CA GLN A 93 11.56 9.98 -15.27
C GLN A 93 11.93 9.81 -13.79
N THR A 94 13.16 9.37 -13.53
CA THR A 94 13.73 9.32 -12.17
C THR A 94 13.84 10.73 -11.61
N ILE A 95 14.36 11.68 -12.40
CA ILE A 95 14.46 13.09 -12.01
C ILE A 95 13.07 13.67 -11.69
N ALA A 96 12.10 13.52 -12.59
CA ALA A 96 10.75 14.05 -12.38
C ALA A 96 10.09 13.47 -11.12
N SER A 97 10.22 12.16 -10.87
CA SER A 97 9.68 11.55 -9.65
C SER A 97 10.42 12.01 -8.40
N GLY A 98 11.72 12.29 -8.52
CA GLY A 98 12.54 12.85 -7.47
C GLY A 98 12.14 14.26 -7.10
N ILE A 99 11.92 15.14 -8.09
CA ILE A 99 11.39 16.49 -7.89
C ILE A 99 10.04 16.42 -7.18
N ALA A 100 9.13 15.57 -7.67
CA ALA A 100 7.82 15.36 -7.09
C ALA A 100 7.92 14.93 -5.60
N ALA A 101 8.86 14.05 -5.28
CA ALA A 101 9.14 13.62 -3.92
C ALA A 101 9.73 14.72 -3.03
N VAL A 102 10.71 15.50 -3.51
CA VAL A 102 11.28 16.62 -2.75
C VAL A 102 10.19 17.64 -2.40
N TYR A 103 9.42 18.08 -3.39
CA TYR A 103 8.32 19.03 -3.19
C TYR A 103 7.25 18.54 -2.22
N LYS A 104 7.06 17.23 -2.11
CA LYS A 104 6.11 16.63 -1.18
C LYS A 104 6.68 16.47 0.23
N LEU A 105 7.97 16.11 0.34
CA LEU A 105 8.63 15.76 1.60
C LEU A 105 9.19 16.97 2.34
N CYS A 106 9.63 18.01 1.63
CA CYS A 106 10.11 19.26 2.20
C CYS A 106 8.94 20.06 2.80
N THR A 107 8.63 19.75 4.06
CA THR A 107 7.57 20.41 4.84
C THR A 107 8.11 21.59 5.65
N ARG A 108 9.40 21.53 6.04
CA ARG A 108 10.09 22.54 6.84
C ARG A 108 11.18 23.27 6.06
N SER A 109 11.84 22.57 5.14
CA SER A 109 12.85 23.14 4.25
C SER A 109 12.26 23.65 2.93
N ASP A 110 13.00 24.54 2.26
CA ASP A 110 12.69 25.00 0.92
C ASP A 110 13.04 23.91 -0.12
N PRO A 111 12.06 23.39 -0.88
CA PRO A 111 12.33 22.38 -1.90
C PRO A 111 13.26 22.87 -3.03
N GLU A 112 13.26 24.18 -3.34
CA GLU A 112 14.18 24.75 -4.35
C GLU A 112 15.62 24.71 -3.87
N ALA A 113 15.87 25.04 -2.61
CA ALA A 113 17.18 24.93 -1.99
C ALA A 113 17.67 23.47 -1.96
N ALA A 114 16.78 22.49 -1.72
CA ALA A 114 17.13 21.07 -1.73
C ALA A 114 17.51 20.55 -3.13
N LEU A 115 16.93 21.13 -4.18
CA LEU A 115 17.22 20.80 -5.58
C LEU A 115 18.33 21.67 -6.20
N ALA A 116 18.91 22.59 -5.43
CA ALA A 116 19.96 23.48 -5.91
C ALA A 116 21.16 22.68 -6.45
N GLY A 117 21.63 23.07 -7.65
CA GLY A 117 22.74 22.42 -8.34
C GLY A 117 22.34 21.26 -9.25
N ILE A 118 21.05 20.93 -9.36
CA ILE A 118 20.53 19.97 -10.34
C ILE A 118 19.87 20.76 -11.48
N SER A 119 20.32 20.52 -12.71
CA SER A 119 19.74 21.15 -13.90
C SER A 119 18.61 20.29 -14.45
N PHE A 120 17.44 20.88 -14.67
CA PHE A 120 16.29 20.25 -15.30
C PHE A 120 15.44 21.31 -16.02
N ASP A 121 14.57 20.85 -16.92
CA ASP A 121 13.60 21.69 -17.61
C ASP A 121 12.64 22.34 -16.59
N PRO A 122 12.45 23.69 -16.59
CA PRO A 122 11.50 24.36 -15.71
C PRO A 122 10.07 23.81 -15.80
N GLN A 123 9.60 23.45 -16.99
CA GLN A 123 8.28 22.85 -17.19
C GLN A 123 8.19 21.48 -16.53
N MET A 124 9.24 20.66 -16.67
CA MET A 124 9.32 19.36 -16.00
C MET A 124 9.23 19.52 -14.48
N ARG A 125 9.93 20.49 -13.90
CA ARG A 125 9.85 20.76 -12.46
C ARG A 125 8.43 21.08 -12.03
N THR A 126 7.76 22.01 -12.70
CA THR A 126 6.41 22.44 -12.34
C THR A 126 5.41 21.29 -12.49
N LEU A 127 5.47 20.53 -13.59
CA LEU A 127 4.63 19.34 -13.81
C LEU A 127 4.89 18.24 -12.76
N ALA A 128 6.16 17.99 -12.42
CA ALA A 128 6.53 17.04 -11.38
C ALA A 128 5.98 17.45 -10.00
N ALA A 129 6.13 18.72 -9.62
CA ALA A 129 5.64 19.23 -8.35
C ALA A 129 4.09 19.14 -8.24
N LEU A 130 3.37 19.41 -9.33
CA LEU A 130 1.90 19.34 -9.39
C LEU A 130 1.33 17.95 -9.01
N GLN A 131 2.12 16.88 -9.14
CA GLN A 131 1.68 15.53 -8.74
C GLN A 131 1.34 15.43 -7.24
N HIS A 132 1.94 16.28 -6.41
CA HIS A 132 1.82 16.22 -4.95
C HIS A 132 1.49 17.55 -4.28
N VAL A 133 1.80 18.68 -4.93
CA VAL A 133 1.57 20.03 -4.41
C VAL A 133 0.44 20.71 -5.19
N PRO A 134 -0.55 21.35 -4.51
CA PRO A 134 -1.60 22.10 -5.19
C PRO A 134 -1.05 23.22 -6.07
N ALA A 135 -1.69 23.45 -7.22
CA ALA A 135 -1.32 24.49 -8.18
C ALA A 135 -1.20 25.90 -7.55
N SER A 136 -2.06 26.21 -6.57
CA SER A 136 -2.06 27.50 -5.85
C SER A 136 -0.81 27.77 -5.02
N LYS A 137 0.04 26.75 -4.79
CA LYS A 137 1.30 26.87 -4.05
C LYS A 137 2.53 26.84 -4.94
N LEU A 138 2.35 26.78 -6.26
CA LEU A 138 3.43 26.63 -7.23
C LEU A 138 3.50 27.83 -8.16
N ASN A 139 4.69 28.06 -8.73
CA ASN A 139 4.88 29.03 -9.79
C ASN A 139 4.52 28.39 -11.14
N LEU A 140 3.41 28.80 -11.74
CA LEU A 140 2.88 28.22 -12.99
C LEU A 140 3.28 29.01 -14.25
N LYS A 141 4.23 29.96 -14.17
CA LYS A 141 4.60 30.85 -15.29
C LYS A 141 5.04 30.14 -16.57
N ASP A 142 5.53 28.91 -16.45
CA ASP A 142 6.04 28.10 -17.56
C ASP A 142 4.93 27.21 -18.18
N LEU A 143 3.68 27.37 -17.74
CA LEU A 143 2.48 26.70 -18.24
C LEU A 143 1.52 27.72 -18.87
N PRO A 144 0.61 27.31 -19.79
CA PRO A 144 0.32 25.93 -20.23
C PRO A 144 1.41 25.34 -21.14
N LEU A 145 1.40 24.01 -21.28
CA LEU A 145 2.32 23.30 -22.15
C LEU A 145 1.95 23.55 -23.63
N ASN A 146 2.95 23.73 -24.49
CA ASN A 146 2.72 23.72 -25.94
C ASN A 146 2.79 22.27 -26.45
N VAL A 147 1.64 21.60 -26.53
CA VAL A 147 1.56 20.17 -26.89
C VAL A 147 2.18 19.83 -28.25
N GLU A 148 2.21 20.75 -29.20
CA GLU A 148 2.78 20.52 -30.55
C GLU A 148 4.31 20.51 -30.55
N ARG A 149 4.93 21.07 -29.51
CA ARG A 149 6.39 21.22 -29.39
C ARG A 149 6.97 20.50 -28.18
N ALA A 150 6.12 20.07 -27.26
CA ALA A 150 6.53 19.38 -26.05
C ALA A 150 7.12 18.02 -26.37
N THR A 151 8.12 17.61 -25.60
CA THR A 151 8.68 16.27 -25.71
C THR A 151 7.69 15.22 -25.18
N PRO A 152 7.80 13.95 -25.61
CA PRO A 152 6.98 12.86 -25.07
C PRO A 152 7.04 12.76 -23.54
N ASP A 153 8.19 13.04 -22.91
CA ASP A 153 8.34 13.04 -21.46
C ASP A 153 7.52 14.14 -20.78
N LEU A 154 7.49 15.37 -21.33
CA LEU A 154 6.67 16.46 -20.81
C LEU A 154 5.17 16.18 -20.99
N LEU A 155 4.78 15.68 -22.17
CA LEU A 155 3.38 15.31 -22.45
C LEU A 155 2.89 14.22 -21.50
N LYS A 156 3.72 13.19 -21.27
CA LYS A 156 3.46 12.14 -20.30
C LYS A 156 3.32 12.68 -18.87
N LEU A 157 4.19 13.59 -18.43
CA LEU A 157 4.08 14.20 -17.10
C LEU A 157 2.80 15.02 -16.98
N ALA A 158 2.42 15.77 -18.01
CA ALA A 158 1.18 16.53 -18.02
C ALA A 158 -0.05 15.62 -17.98
N LEU A 159 -0.08 14.55 -18.77
CA LEU A 159 -1.13 13.52 -18.71
C LEU A 159 -1.20 12.84 -17.33
N LEU A 160 -0.05 12.65 -16.66
CA LEU A 160 -0.02 12.14 -15.30
C LEU A 160 -0.69 13.12 -14.32
N VAL A 161 -0.41 14.42 -14.43
CA VAL A 161 -1.05 15.45 -13.60
C VAL A 161 -2.55 15.54 -13.84
N VAL A 162 -3.00 15.44 -15.10
CA VAL A 162 -4.43 15.36 -15.45
C VAL A 162 -5.07 14.12 -14.85
N GLY A 163 -4.45 12.94 -15.01
CA GLY A 163 -4.97 11.68 -14.46
C GLY A 163 -5.05 11.66 -12.93
N LEU A 164 -4.19 12.43 -12.24
CA LEU A 164 -4.28 12.59 -10.79
C LEU A 164 -5.35 13.60 -10.33
N ASP A 165 -6.10 14.20 -11.26
CA ASP A 165 -7.03 15.31 -11.04
C ASP A 165 -6.37 16.49 -10.32
N ARG A 166 -5.15 16.85 -10.76
CA ARG A 166 -4.33 17.93 -10.19
C ARG A 166 -3.93 18.98 -11.21
N SER A 167 -4.42 18.88 -12.44
CA SER A 167 -4.11 19.88 -13.45
C SER A 167 -4.78 21.21 -13.10
N PRO A 168 -4.05 22.35 -13.23
CA PRO A 168 -4.73 23.62 -13.37
C PRO A 168 -5.55 23.62 -14.66
N ASP A 169 -6.58 24.46 -14.73
CA ASP A 169 -7.40 24.58 -15.93
C ASP A 169 -6.53 24.84 -17.16
N ASN A 170 -6.84 24.14 -18.27
CA ASN A 170 -6.20 24.33 -19.56
C ASN A 170 -4.67 24.09 -19.52
N LEU A 171 -4.19 23.19 -18.67
CA LEU A 171 -2.77 22.82 -18.52
C LEU A 171 -2.13 22.45 -19.86
N LEU A 172 -2.85 21.69 -20.68
CA LEU A 172 -2.34 21.15 -21.95
C LEU A 172 -2.50 22.13 -23.13
N ASN A 173 -3.43 23.08 -23.06
CA ASN A 173 -3.63 24.06 -24.14
C ASN A 173 -4.45 25.25 -23.63
N PRO A 174 -4.05 26.51 -23.91
CA PRO A 174 -4.77 27.69 -23.41
C PRO A 174 -6.22 27.84 -23.91
N ARG A 175 -6.62 27.14 -24.97
CA ARG A 175 -7.92 27.27 -25.63
C ARG A 175 -8.81 26.04 -25.53
N HIS A 176 -8.25 24.90 -25.10
CA HIS A 176 -8.97 23.64 -25.03
C HIS A 176 -8.87 23.07 -23.61
N SER A 177 -9.96 22.46 -23.16
CA SER A 177 -9.98 21.77 -21.89
C SER A 177 -8.99 20.61 -21.87
N ASP A 178 -8.51 20.24 -20.69
CA ASP A 178 -7.62 19.08 -20.56
C ASP A 178 -8.28 17.79 -21.05
N ALA A 179 -9.61 17.65 -20.93
CA ALA A 179 -10.36 16.49 -21.43
C ALA A 179 -10.34 16.40 -22.96
N GLU A 180 -10.50 17.52 -23.67
CA GLU A 180 -10.35 17.57 -25.13
C GLU A 180 -8.91 17.25 -25.56
N MET A 181 -7.93 17.73 -24.80
CA MET A 181 -6.53 17.47 -25.09
C MET A 181 -6.11 16.02 -24.79
N VAL A 182 -6.62 15.40 -23.73
CA VAL A 182 -6.46 13.95 -23.48
C VAL A 182 -6.98 13.15 -24.68
N LYS A 183 -8.17 13.52 -25.19
CA LYS A 183 -8.76 12.89 -26.37
C LYS A 183 -7.90 13.04 -27.63
N ALA A 184 -7.34 14.22 -27.86
CA ALA A 184 -6.42 14.44 -28.98
C ALA A 184 -5.13 13.62 -28.83
N LEU A 185 -4.54 13.61 -27.63
CA LEU A 185 -3.31 12.89 -27.32
C LEU A 185 -3.48 11.36 -27.29
N GLY A 186 -4.71 10.84 -27.19
CA GLY A 186 -4.99 9.41 -27.37
C GLY A 186 -4.68 8.89 -28.78
N ARG A 187 -4.60 9.77 -29.77
CA ARG A 187 -4.18 9.47 -31.16
C ARG A 187 -2.73 9.82 -31.45
N HIS A 188 -1.93 10.11 -30.43
CA HIS A 188 -0.57 10.56 -30.63
C HIS A 188 0.31 9.46 -31.26
N HIS A 189 1.25 9.87 -32.12
CA HIS A 189 2.13 8.95 -32.84
C HIS A 189 3.10 8.21 -31.90
N ASP A 190 3.48 8.85 -30.80
CA ASP A 190 4.25 8.21 -29.73
C ASP A 190 3.33 7.31 -28.87
N PRO A 191 3.60 5.99 -28.79
CA PRO A 191 2.75 5.04 -28.09
C PRO A 191 2.75 5.21 -26.56
N ILE A 192 3.79 5.82 -25.99
CA ILE A 192 3.85 6.12 -24.55
C ILE A 192 2.92 7.29 -24.22
N VAL A 193 2.85 8.30 -25.08
CA VAL A 193 1.91 9.42 -24.90
C VAL A 193 0.47 8.89 -24.96
N SER A 194 0.14 8.08 -25.97
CA SER A 194 -1.19 7.47 -26.11
C SER A 194 -1.53 6.55 -24.93
N GLN A 195 -0.58 5.74 -24.45
CA GLN A 195 -0.73 4.95 -23.23
C GLN A 195 -1.07 5.82 -22.01
N TYR A 196 -0.36 6.93 -21.81
CA TYR A 196 -0.60 7.82 -20.67
C TYR A 196 -1.92 8.61 -20.79
N SER A 197 -2.45 8.78 -22.01
CA SER A 197 -3.81 9.30 -22.21
C SER A 197 -4.85 8.30 -21.69
N VAL A 198 -4.72 7.01 -22.03
CA VAL A 198 -5.59 5.97 -21.48
C VAL A 198 -5.45 5.88 -19.95
N TRP A 199 -4.21 5.94 -19.44
CA TRP A 199 -3.94 5.98 -17.99
C TRP A 199 -4.65 7.14 -17.30
N ALA A 200 -4.63 8.34 -17.89
CA ALA A 200 -5.29 9.50 -17.33
C ALA A 200 -6.80 9.29 -17.22
N ILE A 201 -7.41 8.65 -18.22
CA ILE A 201 -8.83 8.30 -18.21
C ILE A 201 -9.13 7.26 -17.11
N THR A 202 -8.25 6.27 -16.92
CA THR A 202 -8.41 5.25 -15.87
C THR A 202 -8.31 5.80 -14.45
N GLU A 203 -7.55 6.88 -14.22
CA GLU A 203 -7.29 7.38 -12.86
C GLU A 203 -8.06 8.68 -12.51
N ASN A 204 -8.65 9.38 -13.49
CA ASN A 204 -9.43 10.59 -13.25
C ASN A 204 -10.94 10.35 -13.41
N ASP A 205 -11.69 10.46 -12.31
CA ASP A 205 -13.14 10.25 -12.23
C ASP A 205 -13.98 11.26 -13.04
N LYS A 206 -13.39 12.28 -13.65
CA LYS A 206 -14.06 13.21 -14.59
C LYS A 206 -13.91 12.79 -16.05
N LEU A 207 -12.98 11.88 -16.34
CA LEU A 207 -12.74 11.33 -17.66
C LEU A 207 -13.50 10.01 -17.83
N ARG A 208 -13.79 9.66 -19.07
CA ARG A 208 -14.69 8.55 -19.46
C ARG A 208 -14.24 8.01 -20.82
N LEU A 209 -14.76 6.84 -21.23
CA LEU A 209 -14.44 6.20 -22.51
C LEU A 209 -14.56 7.13 -23.73
N ILE A 210 -15.48 8.10 -23.72
CA ILE A 210 -15.63 9.10 -24.80
C ILE A 210 -14.39 9.99 -25.04
N HIS A 211 -13.46 10.00 -24.08
CA HIS A 211 -12.21 10.76 -24.13
C HIS A 211 -11.02 9.93 -24.63
N LEU A 212 -11.19 8.67 -25.01
CA LEU A 212 -10.08 7.83 -25.53
C LEU A 212 -9.47 8.38 -26.82
N GLY A 213 -10.28 9.01 -27.65
CA GLY A 213 -9.87 9.54 -28.94
C GLY A 213 -9.99 8.54 -30.09
N PHE A 214 -10.09 7.23 -29.88
CA PHE A 214 -10.27 6.24 -30.96
C PHE A 214 -11.48 5.33 -30.71
N ASP A 215 -11.88 4.56 -31.73
CA ASP A 215 -12.96 3.59 -31.62
C ASP A 215 -12.45 2.31 -30.95
N LEU A 216 -13.23 1.73 -30.04
CA LEU A 216 -12.87 0.47 -29.35
C LEU A 216 -12.75 -0.69 -30.34
N LYS A 217 -13.41 -0.62 -31.50
CA LYS A 217 -13.27 -1.61 -32.58
C LYS A 217 -11.83 -1.71 -33.11
N ASP A 218 -11.04 -0.66 -32.95
CA ASP A 218 -9.66 -0.60 -33.42
C ASP A 218 -8.65 -1.08 -32.35
N ILE A 219 -9.11 -1.61 -31.21
CA ILE A 219 -8.26 -1.97 -30.06
C ILE A 219 -7.07 -2.86 -30.46
N GLU A 220 -7.28 -3.85 -31.32
CA GLU A 220 -6.24 -4.79 -31.77
C GLU A 220 -5.14 -4.12 -32.60
N SER A 221 -5.42 -2.99 -33.23
CA SER A 221 -4.45 -2.23 -34.03
C SER A 221 -3.47 -1.41 -33.19
N HIS A 222 -3.79 -1.20 -31.91
CA HIS A 222 -2.96 -0.41 -31.01
C HIS A 222 -1.76 -1.22 -30.48
N PRO A 223 -0.66 -0.55 -30.11
CA PRO A 223 0.50 -1.19 -29.48
C PRO A 223 0.16 -1.89 -28.16
N ASP A 224 0.91 -2.95 -27.82
CA ASP A 224 0.67 -3.83 -26.66
C ASP A 224 0.49 -3.06 -25.33
N ASN A 225 1.34 -2.05 -25.10
CA ASN A 225 1.31 -1.21 -23.91
C ASN A 225 0.03 -0.34 -23.83
N VAL A 226 -0.55 0.04 -24.97
CA VAL A 226 -1.83 0.77 -25.03
C VAL A 226 -2.99 -0.20 -24.81
N ARG A 227 -2.97 -1.37 -25.47
CA ARG A 227 -4.00 -2.42 -25.31
C ARG A 227 -4.13 -2.86 -23.85
N GLY A 228 -3.02 -3.04 -23.14
CA GLY A 228 -3.06 -3.38 -21.71
C GLY A 228 -3.80 -2.37 -20.84
N TRP A 229 -3.61 -1.06 -21.07
CA TRP A 229 -4.36 -0.03 -20.34
C TRP A 229 -5.82 0.05 -20.79
N LEU A 230 -6.12 -0.21 -22.06
CA LEU A 230 -7.48 -0.26 -22.57
C LEU A 230 -8.29 -1.40 -21.96
N PHE A 231 -7.75 -2.62 -21.97
CA PHE A 231 -8.44 -3.76 -21.35
C PHE A 231 -8.57 -3.56 -19.84
N GLN A 232 -7.56 -2.97 -19.19
CA GLN A 232 -7.66 -2.61 -17.78
C GLN A 232 -8.80 -1.62 -17.52
N LEU A 233 -8.90 -0.55 -18.32
CA LEU A 233 -9.93 0.47 -18.22
C LEU A 233 -11.32 -0.14 -18.39
N LEU A 234 -11.52 -0.94 -19.43
CA LEU A 234 -12.79 -1.60 -19.72
C LEU A 234 -13.24 -2.55 -18.61
N ALA A 235 -12.31 -3.16 -17.86
CA ALA A 235 -12.62 -4.15 -16.84
C ALA A 235 -12.71 -3.58 -15.40
N ILE A 236 -12.31 -2.32 -15.18
CA ILE A 236 -12.16 -1.78 -13.82
C ILE A 236 -13.48 -1.48 -13.11
N GLU A 237 -14.55 -1.23 -13.89
CA GLU A 237 -15.90 -0.97 -13.40
C GLU A 237 -16.92 -1.83 -14.16
N ALA A 238 -17.93 -2.33 -13.45
CA ALA A 238 -18.98 -3.14 -14.06
C ALA A 238 -19.78 -2.38 -15.13
N THR A 239 -19.98 -1.07 -14.94
CA THR A 239 -20.71 -0.19 -15.88
C THR A 239 -20.06 -0.08 -17.24
N ASP A 240 -18.73 -0.21 -17.31
CA ASP A 240 -17.99 -0.24 -18.57
C ASP A 240 -17.82 -1.68 -19.06
N ALA A 241 -17.57 -2.63 -18.15
CA ALA A 241 -17.27 -4.01 -18.50
C ALA A 241 -18.48 -4.79 -19.06
N GLU A 242 -19.68 -4.55 -18.54
CA GLU A 242 -20.90 -5.26 -18.96
C GLU A 242 -21.31 -4.95 -20.41
N PRO A 243 -21.44 -3.67 -20.85
CA PRO A 243 -21.77 -3.37 -22.24
C PRO A 243 -20.62 -3.69 -23.22
N HIS A 244 -19.40 -3.88 -22.73
CA HIS A 244 -18.20 -4.13 -23.55
C HIS A 244 -17.57 -5.50 -23.26
N TRP A 245 -18.36 -6.47 -22.79
CA TRP A 245 -17.85 -7.78 -22.35
C TRP A 245 -17.10 -8.54 -23.46
N GLU A 246 -17.45 -8.33 -24.73
CA GLU A 246 -16.79 -8.92 -25.89
C GLU A 246 -15.32 -8.48 -25.99
N PHE A 247 -15.02 -7.20 -25.70
CA PHE A 247 -13.66 -6.68 -25.68
C PHE A 247 -12.89 -7.18 -24.45
N VAL A 248 -13.56 -7.38 -23.32
CA VAL A 248 -12.97 -8.03 -22.15
C VAL A 248 -12.60 -9.48 -22.48
N SER A 249 -13.49 -10.22 -23.15
CA SER A 249 -13.22 -11.58 -23.63
C SER A 249 -12.06 -11.62 -24.62
N LEU A 250 -11.98 -10.64 -25.54
CA LEU A 250 -10.88 -10.48 -26.49
C LEU A 250 -9.54 -10.34 -25.75
N GLY A 251 -9.49 -9.50 -24.71
CA GLY A 251 -8.27 -9.28 -23.93
C GLY A 251 -7.75 -10.50 -23.19
N MET A 252 -8.61 -11.49 -22.86
CA MET A 252 -8.17 -12.76 -22.25
C MET A 252 -7.34 -13.61 -23.22
N GLY A 253 -7.59 -13.48 -24.53
CA GLY A 253 -6.90 -14.19 -25.60
C GLY A 253 -5.81 -13.37 -26.30
N ASP A 254 -5.51 -12.15 -25.84
CA ASP A 254 -4.54 -11.28 -26.52
C ASP A 254 -3.15 -11.94 -26.57
N PRO A 255 -2.42 -11.89 -27.70
CA PRO A 255 -1.10 -12.50 -27.80
C PRO A 255 -0.06 -11.86 -26.86
N ALA A 256 -0.22 -10.58 -26.51
CA ALA A 256 0.72 -9.85 -25.68
C ALA A 256 0.47 -10.09 -24.19
N THR A 257 1.49 -10.56 -23.47
CA THR A 257 1.44 -10.76 -22.02
C THR A 257 1.08 -9.46 -21.27
N GLU A 258 1.57 -8.30 -21.72
CA GLU A 258 1.25 -7.01 -21.09
C GLU A 258 -0.24 -6.66 -21.19
N ALA A 259 -0.88 -7.03 -22.31
CA ALA A 259 -2.30 -6.79 -22.52
C ALA A 259 -3.16 -7.67 -21.60
N ARG A 260 -2.86 -8.97 -21.57
CA ARG A 260 -3.51 -9.94 -20.66
C ARG A 260 -3.32 -9.57 -19.19
N LYS A 261 -2.12 -9.11 -18.82
CA LYS A 261 -1.82 -8.61 -17.47
C LYS A 261 -2.67 -7.38 -17.11
N GLY A 262 -2.77 -6.40 -18.01
CA GLY A 262 -3.60 -5.21 -17.82
C GLY A 262 -5.06 -5.58 -17.56
N LEU A 263 -5.61 -6.52 -18.35
CA LEU A 263 -6.96 -7.03 -18.13
C LEU A 263 -7.14 -7.66 -16.75
N ALA A 264 -6.24 -8.57 -16.35
CA ALA A 264 -6.31 -9.25 -15.06
C ALA A 264 -6.28 -8.25 -13.88
N LEU A 265 -5.47 -7.19 -13.99
CA LEU A 265 -5.42 -6.09 -13.02
C LEU A 265 -6.73 -5.30 -12.95
N GLY A 266 -7.40 -5.08 -14.09
CA GLY A 266 -8.69 -4.40 -14.18
C GLY A 266 -9.80 -5.20 -13.50
N LEU A 267 -9.86 -6.51 -13.79
CA LEU A 267 -10.88 -7.41 -13.26
C LEU A 267 -10.82 -7.59 -11.74
N ARG A 268 -9.69 -7.32 -11.09
CA ARG A 268 -9.47 -7.62 -9.65
C ARG A 268 -10.64 -7.30 -8.72
N ASN A 269 -11.33 -6.17 -8.93
CA ASN A 269 -12.43 -5.72 -8.07
C ASN A 269 -13.81 -5.75 -8.77
N THR A 270 -13.91 -6.27 -9.99
CA THR A 270 -15.13 -6.28 -10.79
C THR A 270 -15.60 -7.71 -11.00
N PHE A 271 -16.89 -7.97 -10.87
CA PHE A 271 -17.49 -9.27 -11.16
C PHE A 271 -18.77 -9.08 -11.96
N ILE A 272 -18.89 -9.81 -13.06
CA ILE A 272 -20.09 -9.92 -13.90
C ILE A 272 -20.27 -11.41 -14.20
N ASP A 273 -21.50 -11.91 -14.15
CA ASP A 273 -21.80 -13.35 -14.22
C ASP A 273 -21.21 -14.01 -15.49
N VAL A 274 -21.20 -13.29 -16.62
CA VAL A 274 -20.63 -13.79 -17.89
C VAL A 274 -19.12 -14.05 -17.81
N PHE A 275 -18.40 -13.42 -16.87
CA PHE A 275 -16.96 -13.59 -16.73
C PHE A 275 -16.56 -14.87 -16.00
N GLU A 276 -17.40 -15.45 -15.13
CA GLU A 276 -17.04 -16.66 -14.38
C GLU A 276 -16.53 -17.80 -15.29
N PRO A 277 -17.28 -18.26 -16.32
CA PRO A 277 -16.79 -19.33 -17.19
C PRO A 277 -15.55 -18.93 -17.98
N LEU A 278 -15.47 -17.67 -18.44
CA LEU A 278 -14.35 -17.18 -19.26
C LEU A 278 -13.04 -17.12 -18.46
N VAL A 279 -13.11 -16.60 -17.22
CA VAL A 279 -11.95 -16.52 -16.33
C VAL A 279 -11.49 -17.90 -15.89
N MET A 280 -12.40 -18.83 -15.62
CA MET A 280 -12.05 -20.20 -15.26
C MET A 280 -11.36 -20.94 -16.42
N GLU A 281 -11.79 -20.70 -17.66
CA GLU A 281 -11.10 -21.21 -18.84
C GLU A 281 -9.72 -20.55 -19.01
N TRP A 282 -9.65 -19.23 -18.84
CA TRP A 282 -8.44 -18.45 -19.00
C TRP A 282 -7.35 -18.86 -17.99
N VAL A 283 -7.67 -18.95 -16.69
CA VAL A 283 -6.69 -19.31 -15.65
C VAL A 283 -6.07 -20.69 -15.89
N ALA A 284 -6.84 -21.62 -16.47
CA ALA A 284 -6.38 -22.97 -16.79
C ALA A 284 -5.39 -22.98 -17.97
N LYS A 285 -5.50 -22.03 -18.89
CA LYS A 285 -4.71 -21.97 -20.14
C LYS A 285 -3.59 -20.92 -20.11
N GLU A 286 -3.64 -19.95 -19.20
CA GLU A 286 -2.69 -18.83 -19.17
C GLU A 286 -1.25 -19.32 -18.97
N PRO A 287 -0.35 -19.18 -19.96
CA PRO A 287 1.03 -19.68 -19.85
C PRO A 287 1.89 -18.84 -18.90
N ASP A 288 1.58 -17.55 -18.74
CA ASP A 288 2.41 -16.64 -17.97
C ASP A 288 2.06 -16.69 -16.47
N PRO A 289 3.02 -17.00 -15.58
CA PRO A 289 2.76 -17.14 -14.16
C PRO A 289 2.38 -15.83 -13.47
N ASP A 290 2.84 -14.69 -13.97
CA ASP A 290 2.56 -13.36 -13.40
C ASP A 290 1.15 -12.91 -13.79
N VAL A 291 0.72 -13.17 -15.03
CA VAL A 291 -0.69 -13.00 -15.43
C VAL A 291 -1.59 -13.94 -14.61
N ARG A 292 -1.22 -15.22 -14.49
CA ARG A 292 -1.99 -16.21 -13.72
C ARG A 292 -2.15 -15.81 -12.25
N GLN A 293 -1.12 -15.23 -11.64
CA GLN A 293 -1.20 -14.68 -10.28
C GLN A 293 -2.25 -13.58 -10.16
N HIS A 294 -2.33 -12.66 -11.12
CA HIS A 294 -3.34 -11.61 -11.11
C HIS A 294 -4.75 -12.12 -11.40
N ILE A 295 -4.90 -13.17 -12.22
CA ILE A 295 -6.18 -13.86 -12.38
C ILE A 295 -6.60 -14.51 -11.05
N MET A 296 -5.65 -15.14 -10.34
CA MET A 296 -5.89 -15.70 -9.01
C MET A 296 -6.32 -14.62 -8.00
N ASP A 297 -5.73 -13.43 -8.04
CA ASP A 297 -6.13 -12.32 -7.18
C ASP A 297 -7.61 -11.92 -7.41
N HIS A 298 -8.07 -11.91 -8.66
CA HIS A 298 -9.47 -11.71 -9.01
C HIS A 298 -10.36 -12.84 -8.47
N ILE A 299 -10.00 -14.10 -8.74
CA ILE A 299 -10.76 -15.28 -8.28
C ILE A 299 -10.94 -15.25 -6.75
N VAL A 300 -9.85 -15.02 -6.02
CA VAL A 300 -9.87 -14.93 -4.55
C VAL A 300 -10.75 -13.79 -4.07
N ARG A 301 -10.63 -12.59 -4.66
CA ARG A 301 -11.44 -11.44 -4.24
C ARG A 301 -12.92 -11.59 -4.54
N GLN A 302 -13.25 -12.27 -5.63
CA GLN A 302 -14.63 -12.49 -6.08
C GLN A 302 -15.20 -13.85 -5.63
N ALA A 303 -14.49 -14.61 -4.79
CA ALA A 303 -14.91 -15.93 -4.33
C ALA A 303 -16.32 -15.93 -3.69
N ALA A 304 -16.69 -14.87 -2.97
CA ALA A 304 -18.02 -14.76 -2.36
C ALA A 304 -19.16 -14.59 -3.39
N ARG A 305 -18.84 -14.27 -4.65
CA ARG A 305 -19.80 -14.12 -5.74
C ARG A 305 -19.98 -15.40 -6.56
N SER A 306 -18.98 -16.28 -6.55
CA SER A 306 -18.94 -17.50 -7.36
C SER A 306 -18.50 -18.71 -6.51
N PRO A 307 -19.38 -19.71 -6.30
CA PRO A 307 -19.00 -20.95 -5.64
C PRO A 307 -17.86 -21.70 -6.36
N LYS A 308 -17.74 -21.54 -7.69
CA LYS A 308 -16.65 -22.13 -8.46
C LYS A 308 -15.31 -21.46 -8.15
N TYR A 309 -15.30 -20.13 -8.08
CA TYR A 309 -14.11 -19.38 -7.69
C TYR A 309 -13.67 -19.74 -6.28
N GLU A 310 -14.62 -19.79 -5.34
CA GLU A 310 -14.32 -20.15 -3.96
C GLU A 310 -13.70 -21.54 -3.86
N ARG A 311 -14.32 -22.55 -4.49
CA ARG A 311 -13.80 -23.91 -4.49
C ARG A 311 -12.40 -23.97 -5.11
N TYR A 312 -12.21 -23.36 -6.28
CA TYR A 312 -10.93 -23.35 -6.96
C TYR A 312 -9.84 -22.66 -6.14
N ALA A 313 -10.14 -21.52 -5.53
CA ALA A 313 -9.22 -20.81 -4.65
C ALA A 313 -8.85 -21.63 -3.40
N ILE A 314 -9.79 -22.36 -2.80
CA ILE A 314 -9.52 -23.26 -1.67
C ILE A 314 -8.62 -24.42 -2.10
N ASP A 315 -8.95 -25.09 -3.21
CA ASP A 315 -8.19 -26.25 -3.71
C ASP A 315 -6.73 -25.87 -4.01
N ILE A 316 -6.50 -24.71 -4.64
CA ILE A 316 -5.15 -24.19 -4.90
C ILE A 316 -4.44 -23.79 -3.62
N PHE A 317 -5.14 -23.11 -2.70
CA PHE A 317 -4.54 -22.68 -1.44
C PHE A 317 -4.09 -23.87 -0.60
N ASP A 318 -4.94 -24.90 -0.47
CA ASP A 318 -4.64 -26.10 0.31
C ASP A 318 -3.50 -26.93 -0.31
N GLY A 319 -3.46 -27.04 -1.64
CA GLY A 319 -2.40 -27.77 -2.35
C GLY A 319 -1.02 -27.10 -2.32
N GLU A 320 -0.93 -25.80 -2.07
CA GLU A 320 0.33 -25.06 -2.05
C GLU A 320 1.12 -25.24 -0.73
N PRO A 321 2.46 -25.19 -0.71
CA PRO A 321 3.22 -25.27 0.53
C PRO A 321 2.98 -24.09 1.48
N ALA A 322 2.96 -24.33 2.80
CA ALA A 322 2.88 -23.28 3.80
C ALA A 322 4.01 -22.25 3.62
N GLY A 323 3.63 -20.96 3.60
CA GLY A 323 4.58 -19.87 3.38
C GLY A 323 5.03 -19.67 1.93
N SER A 324 4.49 -20.41 0.96
CA SER A 324 4.78 -20.16 -0.46
C SER A 324 4.36 -18.75 -0.87
N VAL A 325 5.03 -18.19 -1.89
CA VAL A 325 4.72 -16.85 -2.41
C VAL A 325 3.27 -16.78 -2.91
N LEU A 326 2.78 -17.86 -3.52
CA LEU A 326 1.41 -17.96 -3.99
C LEU A 326 0.41 -17.94 -2.81
N ARG A 327 0.64 -18.73 -1.74
CA ARG A 327 -0.20 -18.66 -0.53
C ARG A 327 -0.21 -17.26 0.07
N GLN A 328 0.95 -16.61 0.22
CA GLN A 328 1.02 -15.25 0.75
C GLN A 328 0.24 -14.25 -0.12
N SER A 329 0.33 -14.38 -1.44
CA SER A 329 -0.40 -13.53 -2.38
C SER A 329 -1.92 -13.77 -2.31
N MET A 330 -2.35 -15.02 -2.20
CA MET A 330 -3.76 -15.37 -2.02
C MET A 330 -4.32 -14.86 -0.69
N GLU A 331 -3.58 -15.03 0.42
CA GLU A 331 -3.97 -14.47 1.74
C GLU A 331 -4.09 -12.95 1.68
N ALA A 332 -3.13 -12.28 1.02
CA ALA A 332 -3.15 -10.85 0.80
C ALA A 332 -4.41 -10.44 0.03
N SER A 333 -4.67 -11.05 -1.13
CA SER A 333 -5.85 -10.78 -1.94
C SER A 333 -7.17 -11.07 -1.22
N ALA A 334 -7.19 -12.05 -0.30
CA ALA A 334 -8.36 -12.39 0.51
C ALA A 334 -8.63 -11.39 1.65
N VAL A 335 -7.71 -10.51 2.02
CA VAL A 335 -7.92 -9.54 3.12
C VAL A 335 -9.24 -8.78 2.93
N GLN A 336 -10.05 -8.74 4.00
CA GLN A 336 -11.41 -8.16 4.03
C GLN A 336 -12.46 -8.88 3.17
N THR A 337 -12.23 -10.14 2.80
CA THR A 337 -13.21 -10.98 2.12
C THR A 337 -13.55 -12.22 2.96
N PRO A 338 -14.73 -12.85 2.77
CA PRO A 338 -15.12 -14.03 3.54
C PRO A 338 -14.15 -15.23 3.43
N ILE A 339 -13.52 -15.44 2.26
CA ILE A 339 -12.62 -16.58 2.04
C ILE A 339 -11.35 -16.51 2.91
N TYR A 340 -10.98 -15.33 3.42
CA TYR A 340 -9.83 -15.18 4.30
C TYR A 340 -9.91 -16.06 5.55
N ILE A 341 -11.10 -16.20 6.14
CA ILE A 341 -11.31 -17.05 7.32
C ILE A 341 -11.01 -18.51 6.99
N LYS A 342 -11.42 -18.97 5.80
CA LYS A 342 -11.17 -20.33 5.30
C LYS A 342 -9.67 -20.57 5.10
N PHE A 343 -8.96 -19.61 4.50
CA PHE A 343 -7.49 -19.68 4.37
C PHE A 343 -6.79 -19.77 5.73
N ARG A 344 -7.23 -19.00 6.73
CA ARG A 344 -6.66 -19.07 8.09
C ARG A 344 -6.94 -20.40 8.78
N GLN A 345 -8.10 -21.01 8.55
CA GLN A 345 -8.43 -22.34 9.08
C GLN A 345 -7.52 -23.43 8.47
N ILE A 346 -7.30 -23.39 7.15
CA ILE A 346 -6.38 -24.29 6.45
C ILE A 346 -4.94 -24.08 6.94
N GLY A 347 -4.49 -22.82 7.03
CA GLY A 347 -3.12 -22.47 7.45
C GLY A 347 -2.80 -22.79 8.92
N ALA A 348 -3.80 -22.74 9.82
CA ALA A 348 -3.66 -23.17 11.21
C ALA A 348 -3.50 -24.69 11.36
N GLY A 349 -3.62 -25.44 10.26
CA GLY A 349 -3.50 -26.89 10.26
C GLY A 349 -4.56 -27.55 11.14
N ALA A 350 -5.79 -27.02 11.13
CA ALA A 350 -6.86 -27.59 11.94
C ALA A 350 -6.95 -29.09 11.64
N PRO A 351 -6.67 -29.98 12.61
CA PRO A 351 -7.32 -31.26 12.61
C PRO A 351 -8.80 -30.92 12.73
N ASP A 352 -9.60 -31.50 11.85
CA ASP A 352 -11.04 -31.49 12.01
C ASP A 352 -11.39 -32.18 13.34
N LEU A 353 -11.39 -31.41 14.43
CA LEU A 353 -11.71 -31.89 15.78
C LEU A 353 -13.23 -32.07 15.94
N PHE A 354 -14.02 -31.71 14.92
CA PHE A 354 -15.47 -31.94 14.83
C PHE A 354 -15.91 -32.13 13.37
N GLY A 355 -15.42 -33.17 12.72
CA GLY A 355 -15.87 -33.54 11.38
C GLY A 355 -17.34 -33.92 11.35
N GLY A 356 -18.18 -32.94 11.05
CA GLY A 356 -19.60 -33.08 10.86
C GLY A 356 -20.22 -31.71 10.56
N ASP A 357 -21.12 -31.67 9.58
CA ASP A 357 -21.93 -30.48 9.25
C ASP A 357 -22.40 -29.76 10.53
N ILE A 358 -21.96 -28.51 10.69
CA ILE A 358 -22.49 -27.64 11.72
C ILE A 358 -23.89 -27.20 11.27
N VAL A 359 -24.89 -27.99 11.60
CA VAL A 359 -26.24 -27.48 11.83
C VAL A 359 -26.16 -26.61 13.08
N MET A 360 -26.23 -25.29 12.94
CA MET A 360 -26.42 -24.38 14.09
C MET A 360 -27.78 -24.67 14.73
N GLY A 361 -27.79 -25.57 15.70
CA GLY A 361 -28.88 -25.71 16.65
C GLY A 361 -28.59 -24.89 17.89
N ASP A 362 -29.53 -24.02 18.26
CA ASP A 362 -29.53 -23.27 19.53
C ASP A 362 -29.30 -24.20 20.71
N LYS A 363 -28.06 -24.23 21.23
CA LYS A 363 -27.77 -24.74 22.56
C LYS A 363 -26.79 -23.82 23.27
N THR A 364 -27.37 -23.02 24.16
CA THR A 364 -26.69 -22.30 25.22
C THR A 364 -26.07 -23.29 26.21
N THR A 365 -24.75 -23.36 26.26
CA THR A 365 -24.01 -23.99 27.37
C THR A 365 -23.61 -22.92 28.37
N ASN A 366 -24.22 -22.96 29.54
CA ASN A 366 -23.91 -22.09 30.67
C ASN A 366 -22.64 -22.58 31.37
N ILE A 367 -21.58 -21.77 31.40
CA ILE A 367 -20.41 -21.97 32.28
C ILE A 367 -20.10 -20.65 32.99
N GLY A 368 -20.48 -20.57 34.28
CA GLY A 368 -19.81 -19.79 35.33
C GLY A 368 -19.71 -18.25 35.24
N ASN A 369 -20.52 -17.57 36.06
CA ASN A 369 -20.28 -16.25 36.69
C ASN A 369 -19.69 -15.08 35.90
N VAL A 370 -20.11 -14.88 34.64
CA VAL A 370 -20.01 -13.56 34.00
C VAL A 370 -21.35 -13.23 33.33
N ASN A 371 -21.99 -12.15 33.78
CA ASN A 371 -23.22 -11.61 33.19
C ASN A 371 -22.95 -11.17 31.75
N ALA A 372 -23.41 -11.94 30.77
CA ALA A 372 -23.54 -11.49 29.39
C ALA A 372 -24.78 -10.59 29.28
N GLY A 373 -24.56 -9.38 28.75
CA GLY A 373 -25.63 -8.41 28.47
C GLY A 373 -26.66 -8.95 27.48
N ALA A 374 -27.91 -8.56 27.70
CA ALA A 374 -29.07 -8.96 26.91
C ALA A 374 -28.97 -8.50 25.44
N VAL A 375 -29.55 -9.30 24.53
CA VAL A 375 -29.97 -8.86 23.18
C VAL A 375 -31.49 -9.04 23.11
N ALA A 376 -32.23 -7.95 22.88
CA ALA A 376 -33.66 -7.98 22.62
C ALA A 376 -33.88 -8.13 21.10
N PHE A 377 -34.79 -9.03 20.71
CA PHE A 377 -35.16 -9.28 19.31
C PHE A 377 -36.29 -8.37 18.81
N ASP A 378 -36.57 -7.30 19.56
CA ASP A 378 -37.65 -6.35 19.31
C ASP A 378 -37.07 -4.94 19.51
N GLY A 379 -36.68 -4.33 18.39
CA GLY A 379 -36.90 -2.91 18.08
C GLY A 379 -36.45 -1.79 19.03
N SER A 380 -35.86 -2.07 20.19
CA SER A 380 -35.47 -1.06 21.18
C SER A 380 -34.00 -1.22 21.59
N THR A 381 -33.32 -0.09 21.68
CA THR A 381 -31.86 0.06 21.80
C THR A 381 -31.27 -0.64 23.03
N ALA A 382 -30.32 -1.54 22.79
CA ALA A 382 -29.35 -1.97 23.79
C ALA A 382 -27.93 -1.83 23.22
N THR A 383 -27.21 -0.82 23.70
CA THR A 383 -25.76 -0.68 23.52
C THR A 383 -25.02 -1.34 24.67
N ASN A 384 -23.96 -2.09 24.38
CA ASN A 384 -22.89 -2.29 25.34
C ASN A 384 -21.53 -2.31 24.62
N GLN A 385 -20.66 -1.38 25.02
CA GLN A 385 -19.27 -1.28 24.57
C GLN A 385 -18.37 -1.71 25.74
N GLY A 386 -17.42 -2.60 25.46
CA GLY A 386 -16.33 -2.96 26.36
C GLY A 386 -15.62 -4.24 25.93
N GLU A 387 -14.46 -4.12 25.27
CA GLU A 387 -13.49 -5.22 25.21
C GLU A 387 -12.61 -5.19 26.47
N THR A 388 -12.80 -6.12 27.39
CA THR A 388 -11.78 -6.45 28.41
C THR A 388 -10.93 -7.61 27.91
N LYS A 389 -9.80 -7.30 27.27
CA LYS A 389 -8.73 -8.28 27.03
C LYS A 389 -7.95 -8.48 28.33
N ILE A 390 -8.26 -9.54 29.08
CA ILE A 390 -7.40 -10.00 30.17
C ILE A 390 -6.22 -10.75 29.53
N GLN A 391 -5.14 -10.03 29.26
CA GLN A 391 -3.88 -10.61 28.79
C GLN A 391 -3.15 -11.19 30.00
N VAL A 392 -3.35 -12.49 30.26
CA VAL A 392 -2.66 -13.20 31.34
C VAL A 392 -1.22 -13.50 30.89
N LEU A 393 -0.24 -12.87 31.54
CA LEU A 393 1.18 -13.13 31.29
C LEU A 393 1.56 -14.55 31.76
N SER A 394 2.36 -15.26 30.97
CA SER A 394 2.93 -16.54 31.40
C SER A 394 3.91 -16.37 32.56
N GLN A 395 4.11 -17.41 33.39
CA GLN A 395 5.08 -17.35 34.50
C GLN A 395 6.50 -17.00 34.03
N MET A 396 6.89 -17.46 32.84
CA MET A 396 8.18 -17.14 32.24
C MET A 396 8.30 -15.64 31.90
N GLN A 397 7.24 -15.03 31.37
CA GLN A 397 7.21 -13.58 31.12
C GLN A 397 7.27 -12.77 32.41
N VAL A 398 6.57 -13.22 33.47
CA VAL A 398 6.63 -12.57 34.79
C VAL A 398 8.07 -12.58 35.34
N GLN A 399 8.78 -13.70 35.25
CA GLN A 399 10.18 -13.79 35.67
C GLN A 399 11.11 -12.88 34.84
N GLN A 400 10.89 -12.82 33.53
CA GLN A 400 11.65 -11.94 32.64
C GLN A 400 11.42 -10.45 32.97
N ILE A 401 10.15 -10.05 33.18
CA ILE A 401 9.77 -8.70 33.61
C ILE A 401 10.45 -8.35 34.94
N GLN A 402 10.40 -9.25 35.92
CA GLN A 402 11.04 -9.02 37.23
C GLN A 402 12.56 -8.85 37.12
N SER A 403 13.22 -9.62 36.25
CA SER A 403 14.66 -9.49 35.99
C SER A 403 15.00 -8.14 35.37
N GLU A 404 14.25 -7.70 34.36
CA GLU A 404 14.50 -6.42 33.68
C GLU A 404 14.17 -5.23 34.58
N LEU A 405 13.11 -5.29 35.40
CA LEU A 405 12.80 -4.26 36.39
C LEU A 405 13.91 -4.13 37.45
N ALA A 406 14.54 -5.22 37.87
CA ALA A 406 15.66 -5.17 38.81
C ALA A 406 16.92 -4.51 38.21
N LYS A 407 17.22 -4.78 36.93
CA LYS A 407 18.32 -4.12 36.22
C LYS A 407 18.07 -2.63 36.03
N LEU A 408 16.83 -2.27 35.67
CA LEU A 408 16.40 -0.89 35.53
C LEU A 408 16.49 -0.13 36.86
N GLU A 409 16.09 -0.73 37.98
CA GLU A 409 16.22 -0.13 39.32
C GLU A 409 17.69 0.18 39.65
N ALA A 410 18.60 -0.76 39.38
CA ALA A 410 20.03 -0.56 39.57
C ALA A 410 20.58 0.56 38.67
N ALA A 411 20.13 0.63 37.42
CA ALA A 411 20.50 1.69 36.47
C ALA A 411 19.99 3.07 36.92
N LEU A 412 18.76 3.15 37.45
CA LEU A 412 18.20 4.38 38.01
C LEU A 412 19.00 4.85 39.21
N HIS A 413 19.42 3.96 40.11
CA HIS A 413 20.27 4.31 41.24
C HIS A 413 21.65 4.82 40.81
N ALA A 414 22.24 4.23 39.76
CA ALA A 414 23.54 4.61 39.21
C ALA A 414 23.50 5.90 38.36
N ALA A 415 22.33 6.33 37.89
CA ALA A 415 22.18 7.55 37.12
C ALA A 415 22.40 8.79 38.01
N THR A 416 23.55 9.44 37.85
CA THR A 416 23.93 10.69 38.54
C THR A 416 23.45 11.94 37.81
N ALA A 417 23.14 11.84 36.52
CA ALA A 417 22.68 12.95 35.68
C ALA A 417 21.14 13.14 35.69
N LEU A 418 20.40 12.34 36.46
CA LEU A 418 18.95 12.44 36.56
C LEU A 418 18.55 13.28 37.79
N PRO A 419 17.65 14.27 37.68
CA PRO A 419 17.12 14.99 38.84
C PRO A 419 16.50 14.04 39.88
N GLU A 420 16.76 14.29 41.17
CA GLU A 420 16.36 13.39 42.28
C GLU A 420 14.84 13.23 42.41
N ASP A 421 14.05 14.25 42.04
CA ASP A 421 12.59 14.18 41.97
C ASP A 421 12.12 13.20 40.90
N LYS A 422 12.73 13.24 39.71
CA LYS A 422 12.43 12.32 38.60
C LYS A 422 12.90 10.91 38.86
N LYS A 423 14.02 10.75 39.57
CA LYS A 423 14.56 9.46 40.00
C LYS A 423 13.62 8.78 40.99
N ARG A 424 13.11 9.53 41.98
CA ARG A 424 12.12 9.04 42.94
C ARG A 424 10.81 8.64 42.27
N GLU A 425 10.36 9.44 41.30
CA GLU A 425 9.15 9.17 40.52
C GLU A 425 9.31 7.87 39.69
N ALA A 426 10.44 7.70 38.98
CA ALA A 426 10.75 6.48 38.24
C ALA A 426 10.79 5.23 39.14
N LEU A 427 11.47 5.32 40.30
CA LEU A 427 11.56 4.22 41.27
C LEU A 427 10.19 3.82 41.83
N SER A 428 9.25 4.77 41.96
CA SER A 428 7.89 4.47 42.42
C SER A 428 7.11 3.61 41.40
N TYR A 429 7.24 3.90 40.11
CA TYR A 429 6.65 3.09 39.05
C TYR A 429 7.30 1.70 38.96
N VAL A 430 8.63 1.62 39.10
CA VAL A 430 9.35 0.33 39.12
C VAL A 430 8.94 -0.53 40.32
N THR A 431 8.79 0.06 41.50
CA THR A 431 8.34 -0.65 42.70
C THR A 431 6.91 -1.18 42.54
N ALA A 432 6.01 -0.37 41.99
CA ALA A 432 4.64 -0.79 41.70
C ALA A 432 4.59 -1.95 40.69
N ALA A 433 5.40 -1.89 39.62
CA ALA A 433 5.49 -2.94 38.62
C ALA A 433 6.15 -4.23 39.14
N LYS A 434 7.05 -4.15 40.13
CA LYS A 434 7.61 -5.35 40.79
C LYS A 434 6.60 -6.03 41.72
N ALA A 435 5.75 -5.25 42.39
CA ALA A 435 4.69 -5.77 43.26
C ALA A 435 3.54 -6.40 42.45
N ASP A 436 3.18 -5.80 41.31
CA ASP A 436 2.19 -6.31 40.36
C ASP A 436 2.69 -6.15 38.91
N PRO A 437 3.32 -7.18 38.33
CA PRO A 437 3.91 -7.15 36.99
C PRO A 437 2.86 -7.31 35.90
N SER A 438 1.83 -6.46 35.93
CA SER A 438 0.78 -6.40 34.91
C SER A 438 1.23 -5.54 33.71
N PRO A 439 0.69 -5.78 32.49
CA PRO A 439 1.03 -4.98 31.30
C PRO A 439 0.79 -3.47 31.49
N SER A 440 -0.23 -3.10 32.28
CA SER A 440 -0.52 -1.71 32.63
C SER A 440 0.60 -1.06 33.45
N ASN A 441 1.11 -1.75 34.48
CA ASN A 441 2.15 -1.19 35.34
C ASN A 441 3.51 -1.15 34.62
N VAL A 442 3.83 -2.16 33.82
CA VAL A 442 5.04 -2.17 32.98
C VAL A 442 4.95 -1.10 31.89
N GLY A 443 3.79 -0.89 31.29
CA GLY A 443 3.54 0.17 30.32
C GLY A 443 3.83 1.57 30.87
N LYS A 444 3.40 1.86 32.11
CA LYS A 444 3.70 3.13 32.79
C LYS A 444 5.21 3.34 33.01
N VAL A 445 5.95 2.27 33.31
CA VAL A 445 7.42 2.33 33.44
C VAL A 445 8.07 2.68 32.09
N ILE A 446 7.64 2.01 31.01
CA ILE A 446 8.16 2.26 29.65
C ILE A 446 7.87 3.70 29.20
N GLU A 447 6.62 4.14 29.38
CA GLU A 447 6.19 5.49 29.03
C GLU A 447 7.02 6.55 29.78
N PHE A 448 7.19 6.40 31.08
CA PHE A 448 7.95 7.36 31.89
C PHE A 448 9.42 7.41 31.48
N ILE A 449 10.06 6.27 31.22
CA ILE A 449 11.45 6.22 30.72
C ILE A 449 11.55 6.86 29.34
N GLY A 450 10.58 6.64 28.46
CA GLY A 450 10.50 7.29 27.15
C GLY A 450 10.51 8.82 27.27
N HIS A 451 9.74 9.36 28.22
CA HIS A 451 9.75 10.80 28.50
C HIS A 451 11.11 11.29 29.03
N LEU A 452 11.78 10.53 29.90
CA LEU A 452 13.14 10.85 30.37
C LEU A 452 14.17 10.84 29.23
N GLY A 453 14.02 9.95 28.25
CA GLY A 453 14.84 9.89 27.02
C GLY A 453 14.83 11.16 26.19
N THR A 454 13.75 11.94 26.26
CA THR A 454 13.62 13.21 25.52
C THR A 454 14.22 14.42 26.25
N LEU A 455 14.53 14.28 27.55
CA LEU A 455 14.90 15.39 28.42
C LEU A 455 16.36 15.35 28.91
N ALA A 456 17.04 14.20 28.88
CA ALA A 456 18.41 14.09 29.40
C ALA A 456 19.23 12.95 28.75
N GLU A 457 20.56 13.09 28.71
CA GLU A 457 21.51 12.04 28.30
C GLU A 457 21.38 10.76 29.16
N ALA A 458 20.93 10.89 30.41
CA ALA A 458 20.61 9.75 31.27
C ALA A 458 19.46 8.89 30.73
N GLY A 459 18.51 9.48 30.00
CA GLY A 459 17.37 8.75 29.43
C GLY A 459 17.77 7.84 28.26
N THR A 460 18.77 8.22 27.47
CA THR A 460 19.38 7.35 26.44
C THR A 460 20.02 6.09 27.03
N ALA A 461 20.59 6.16 28.24
CA ALA A 461 21.15 5.00 28.93
C ALA A 461 20.08 4.05 29.49
N LEU A 462 18.84 4.53 29.67
CA LEU A 462 17.71 3.74 30.19
C LEU A 462 16.86 3.11 29.08
N ALA A 463 16.95 3.61 27.85
CA ALA A 463 16.18 3.14 26.70
C ALA A 463 16.29 1.61 26.43
N PRO A 464 17.46 0.95 26.60
CA PRO A 464 17.55 -0.49 26.40
C PRO A 464 16.65 -1.30 27.34
N TYR A 465 16.45 -0.83 28.58
CA TYR A 465 15.58 -1.51 29.55
C TYR A 465 14.10 -1.32 29.22
N ALA A 466 13.70 -0.14 28.73
CA ALA A 466 12.35 0.10 28.26
C ALA A 466 12.01 -0.78 27.05
N ALA A 467 12.94 -0.95 26.11
CA ALA A 467 12.78 -1.86 24.98
C ALA A 467 12.68 -3.33 25.41
N ALA A 468 13.53 -3.77 26.34
CA ALA A 468 13.49 -5.14 26.87
C ALA A 468 12.17 -5.43 27.62
N LEU A 469 11.65 -4.47 28.38
CA LEU A 469 10.35 -4.56 29.03
C LEU A 469 9.21 -4.61 28.00
N GLY A 470 9.26 -3.78 26.95
CA GLY A 470 8.28 -3.78 25.87
C GLY A 470 8.20 -5.14 25.17
N ASN A 471 9.35 -5.76 24.89
CA ASN A 471 9.40 -7.11 24.32
C ASN A 471 8.77 -8.15 25.26
N ALA A 472 9.00 -8.05 26.57
CA ALA A 472 8.49 -9.01 27.55
C ALA A 472 6.95 -8.99 27.69
N ILE A 473 6.32 -7.83 27.44
CA ILE A 473 4.84 -7.67 27.44
C ILE A 473 4.21 -7.69 26.04
N GLY A 474 5.00 -7.97 24.99
CA GLY A 474 4.49 -8.09 23.61
C GLY A 474 4.16 -6.76 22.92
N LEU A 475 4.82 -5.67 23.31
CA LEU A 475 4.75 -4.35 22.66
C LEU A 475 5.90 -4.10 21.65
N GLY A 476 6.76 -5.10 21.41
CA GLY A 476 7.97 -5.01 20.58
C GLY A 476 7.76 -5.28 19.09
#